data_AF-A0A3B7QEH6-F1
#
_entry.id   AF-A0A3B7QEH6-F1
#
_cell.length_a   1.000
_cell.length_b   1.000
_cell.length_c   1.000
_cell.angle_alpha   90.00
_cell.angle_beta   90.00
_cell.angle_gamma   90.00
#
_symmetry.space_group_name_H-M   'P 1'
#
loop_
_entity.id
_entity.type
_entity.pdbx_description
1 polymer ?
#
loop_
_entity_poly.entity_id
_entity_poly.type
_entity_poly.pdbx_seq_one_letter_code
_entity_poly.pdbx_strand_id
1 'polypeptide(L)'
;MEIIILIIIGLICLALGFFIAKAVLSKETVTLQVKVESFEKNITEKAAEISSLKQKFEDIQAQQHQKDINQQRITTELNERDKSLVNLNNELQRVSNEKLAIENLKNKNEQEFSGLNAAFEEIKKSHNKQLESLNTQHYEKHQDLLTQHNELKIQLKTQKEHLDEKSQQYLDLSNNFSKLKTSLEEREKNFSEQIANFDKQKMELSNQFKALANDILDAKTISLQETSKVGISAVINPFQQSIDNFKKEVQDIHHRETKQQGELRQELAQLKELNQKITLEAHQLATALKGQKKTQGNWGELILENVLERSGLQLGTDFKREVSVTMEDGRLRPDVVVYLPQNKHLIIDSKVSLNSYTKYINSDNEHDRKVALIEHVKAVSDRINELSVVYQKVC
;
A
#
# COMPACT_ATOMS: atom_id res chain seq x y z
N MET A 1 -193.52 34.76 -7.29
CA MET A 1 -192.66 34.59 -8.49
C MET A 1 -191.26 35.19 -8.35
N GLU A 2 -190.85 35.75 -7.20
CA GLU A 2 -189.50 36.34 -7.04
C GLU A 2 -188.41 35.38 -6.53
N ILE A 3 -188.79 34.28 -5.85
CA ILE A 3 -187.84 33.35 -5.20
C ILE A 3 -187.06 32.49 -6.21
N ILE A 4 -187.62 32.20 -7.39
CA ILE A 4 -186.98 31.32 -8.39
C ILE A 4 -185.86 32.04 -9.15
N ILE A 5 -185.99 33.36 -9.39
CA ILE A 5 -184.98 34.15 -10.11
C ILE A 5 -183.71 34.33 -9.27
N LEU A 6 -183.84 34.51 -7.96
CA LEU A 6 -182.71 34.62 -7.03
C LEU A 6 -181.89 33.33 -6.92
N ILE A 7 -182.53 32.16 -7.00
CA ILE A 7 -181.83 30.86 -6.93
C ILE A 7 -181.04 30.58 -8.22
N ILE A 8 -181.59 30.94 -9.39
CA ILE A 8 -180.90 30.75 -10.67
C ILE A 8 -179.69 31.68 -10.77
N ILE A 9 -179.82 32.94 -10.34
CA ILE A 9 -178.69 33.88 -10.31
C ILE A 9 -177.63 33.41 -9.30
N GLY A 10 -178.04 32.89 -8.14
CA GLY A 10 -177.12 32.30 -7.15
C GLY A 10 -176.36 31.09 -7.68
N LEU A 11 -177.02 30.20 -8.42
CA LEU A 11 -176.39 29.04 -9.05
C LEU A 11 -175.44 29.42 -10.18
N ILE A 12 -175.78 30.43 -10.99
CA ILE A 12 -174.90 30.95 -12.04
C ILE A 12 -173.66 31.62 -11.43
N CYS A 13 -173.81 32.39 -10.35
CA CYS A 13 -172.68 32.98 -9.63
C CYS A 13 -171.79 31.92 -8.96
N LEU A 14 -172.36 30.84 -8.41
CA LEU A 14 -171.59 29.72 -7.87
C LEU A 14 -170.86 28.94 -8.97
N ALA A 15 -171.49 28.73 -10.13
CA ALA A 15 -170.87 28.06 -11.26
C ALA A 15 -169.73 28.91 -11.86
N LEU A 16 -169.93 30.23 -12.00
CA LEU A 16 -168.88 31.17 -12.42
C LEU A 16 -167.75 31.25 -11.40
N GLY A 17 -168.07 31.31 -10.10
CA GLY A 17 -167.07 31.29 -9.02
C GLY A 17 -166.25 30.01 -8.99
N PHE A 18 -166.88 28.85 -9.20
CA PHE A 18 -166.20 27.56 -9.31
C PHE A 18 -165.32 27.48 -10.55
N PHE A 19 -165.76 28.02 -11.70
CA PHE A 19 -164.97 28.02 -12.92
C PHE A 19 -163.76 28.97 -12.83
N ILE A 20 -163.93 30.14 -12.21
CA ILE A 20 -162.84 31.10 -11.96
C ILE A 20 -161.85 30.52 -10.95
N ALA A 21 -162.32 29.93 -9.85
CA ALA A 21 -161.47 29.27 -8.87
C ALA A 21 -160.70 28.09 -9.48
N LYS A 22 -161.37 27.25 -10.28
CA LYS A 22 -160.73 26.12 -10.98
C LYS A 22 -159.74 26.59 -12.04
N ALA A 23 -160.02 27.68 -12.76
CA ALA A 23 -159.10 28.25 -13.72
C ALA A 23 -157.85 28.81 -13.02
N VAL A 24 -158.00 29.54 -11.91
CA VAL A 24 -156.90 30.09 -11.12
C VAL A 24 -156.07 28.99 -10.44
N LEU A 25 -156.72 28.01 -9.81
CA LEU A 25 -156.03 26.85 -9.22
C LEU A 25 -155.35 25.98 -10.30
N SER A 26 -155.93 25.84 -11.49
CA SER A 26 -155.25 25.12 -12.60
C SER A 26 -153.99 25.85 -13.05
N LYS A 27 -154.02 27.20 -13.03
CA LYS A 27 -152.88 28.02 -13.42
C LYS A 27 -151.77 27.94 -12.37
N GLU A 28 -152.11 28.03 -11.08
CA GLU A 28 -151.13 27.85 -9.99
C GLU A 28 -150.56 26.43 -9.93
N THR A 29 -151.39 25.39 -10.13
CA THR A 29 -150.92 24.00 -10.13
C THR A 29 -150.01 23.70 -11.33
N VAL A 30 -150.34 24.19 -12.53
CA VAL A 30 -149.45 24.09 -13.70
C VAL A 30 -148.16 24.88 -13.49
N THR A 31 -148.22 26.07 -12.88
CA THR A 31 -147.02 26.88 -12.60
C THR A 31 -146.12 26.23 -11.54
N LEU A 32 -146.71 25.57 -10.53
CA LEU A 32 -145.99 24.78 -9.53
C LEU A 32 -145.40 23.51 -10.13
N GLN A 33 -146.13 22.81 -11.01
CA GLN A 33 -145.67 21.58 -11.65
C GLN A 33 -144.49 21.83 -12.59
N VAL A 34 -144.52 22.94 -13.36
CA VAL A 34 -143.37 23.41 -14.15
C VAL A 34 -142.19 23.77 -13.26
N LYS A 35 -142.42 24.38 -12.09
CA LYS A 35 -141.35 24.64 -11.11
C LYS A 35 -140.77 23.35 -10.53
N VAL A 36 -141.60 22.38 -10.18
CA VAL A 36 -141.17 21.07 -9.66
C VAL A 36 -140.36 20.32 -10.70
N GLU A 37 -140.82 20.24 -11.96
CA GLU A 37 -140.05 19.66 -13.06
C GLU A 37 -138.72 20.42 -13.29
N SER A 38 -138.72 21.75 -13.19
CA SER A 38 -137.49 22.53 -13.30
C SER A 38 -136.52 22.26 -12.14
N PHE A 39 -137.02 22.03 -10.93
CA PHE A 39 -136.20 21.68 -9.77
C PHE A 39 -135.69 20.25 -9.84
N GLU A 40 -136.51 19.28 -10.27
CA GLU A 40 -136.07 17.91 -10.52
C GLU A 40 -135.01 17.85 -11.60
N LYS A 41 -135.19 18.60 -12.70
CA LYS A 41 -134.16 18.74 -13.73
C LYS A 41 -132.87 19.34 -13.17
N ASN A 42 -132.95 20.41 -12.38
CA ASN A 42 -131.77 20.99 -11.71
C ASN A 42 -131.11 20.00 -10.73
N ILE A 43 -131.89 19.22 -9.98
CA ILE A 43 -131.36 18.21 -9.04
C ILE A 43 -130.64 17.10 -9.81
N THR A 44 -131.21 16.60 -10.91
CA THR A 44 -130.57 15.58 -11.75
C THR A 44 -129.31 16.10 -12.44
N GLU A 45 -129.33 17.34 -12.95
CA GLU A 45 -128.14 17.99 -13.50
C GLU A 45 -127.05 18.17 -12.44
N LYS A 46 -127.40 18.61 -11.21
CA LYS A 46 -126.45 18.72 -10.10
C LYS A 46 -125.95 17.37 -9.59
N ALA A 47 -126.78 16.33 -9.59
CA ALA A 47 -126.35 14.97 -9.25
C ALA A 47 -125.36 14.41 -10.30
N ALA A 48 -125.61 14.67 -11.60
CA ALA A 48 -124.69 14.31 -12.66
C ALA A 48 -123.36 15.10 -12.57
N GLU A 49 -123.43 16.40 -12.27
CA GLU A 49 -122.24 17.22 -11.99
C GLU A 49 -121.44 16.65 -10.81
N ILE A 50 -122.09 16.32 -9.68
CA ILE A 50 -121.45 15.74 -8.49
C ILE A 50 -120.81 14.39 -8.83
N SER A 51 -121.49 13.53 -9.59
CA SER A 51 -120.93 12.25 -10.04
C SER A 51 -119.70 12.45 -10.91
N SER A 52 -119.74 13.42 -11.84
CA SER A 52 -118.59 13.74 -12.69
C SER A 52 -117.43 14.34 -11.90
N LEU A 53 -117.71 15.16 -10.88
CA LEU A 53 -116.69 15.71 -9.99
C LEU A 53 -116.07 14.62 -9.11
N LYS A 54 -116.87 13.67 -8.63
CA LYS A 54 -116.38 12.53 -7.85
C LYS A 54 -115.44 11.65 -8.67
N GLN A 55 -115.81 11.34 -9.91
CA GLN A 55 -114.95 10.60 -10.82
C GLN A 55 -113.65 11.35 -11.11
N LYS A 56 -113.72 12.66 -11.38
CA LYS A 56 -112.52 13.50 -11.54
C LYS A 56 -111.66 13.52 -10.27
N PHE A 57 -112.26 13.53 -9.08
CA PHE A 57 -111.55 13.49 -7.81
C PHE A 57 -110.82 12.15 -7.63
N GLU A 58 -111.48 11.03 -7.93
CA GLU A 58 -110.86 9.70 -7.89
C GLU A 58 -109.70 9.57 -8.89
N ASP A 59 -109.86 10.09 -10.12
CA ASP A 59 -108.79 10.13 -11.12
C ASP A 59 -107.60 10.98 -10.66
N ILE A 60 -107.86 12.16 -10.10
CA ILE A 60 -106.82 13.05 -9.53
C ILE A 60 -106.11 12.35 -8.36
N GLN A 61 -106.86 11.65 -7.50
CA GLN A 61 -106.31 10.92 -6.36
C GLN A 61 -105.40 9.77 -6.82
N ALA A 62 -105.81 9.03 -7.85
CA ALA A 62 -104.99 7.97 -8.45
C ALA A 62 -103.71 8.54 -9.09
N GLN A 63 -103.82 9.67 -9.82
CA GLN A 63 -102.66 10.36 -10.37
C GLN A 63 -101.71 10.87 -9.27
N GLN A 64 -102.24 11.38 -8.16
CA GLN A 64 -101.45 11.82 -7.03
C GLN A 64 -100.69 10.64 -6.40
N HIS A 65 -101.38 9.52 -6.16
CA HIS A 65 -100.74 8.32 -5.62
C HIS A 65 -99.62 7.79 -6.54
N GLN A 66 -99.85 7.79 -7.86
CA GLN A 66 -98.84 7.39 -8.83
C GLN A 66 -97.63 8.34 -8.82
N LYS A 67 -97.86 9.65 -8.66
CA LYS A 67 -96.79 10.64 -8.50
C LYS A 67 -96.00 10.40 -7.21
N ASP A 68 -96.66 10.09 -6.09
CA ASP A 68 -96.00 9.82 -4.82
C ASP A 68 -95.12 8.56 -4.91
N ILE A 69 -95.60 7.48 -5.55
CA ILE A 69 -94.79 6.28 -5.81
C ILE A 69 -93.57 6.60 -6.67
N ASN A 70 -93.77 7.34 -7.76
CA ASN A 70 -92.67 7.74 -8.64
C ASN A 70 -91.65 8.62 -7.90
N GLN A 71 -92.12 9.53 -7.05
CA GLN A 71 -91.26 10.37 -6.22
C GLN A 71 -90.44 9.53 -5.24
N GLN A 72 -91.05 8.57 -4.55
CA GLN A 72 -90.34 7.64 -3.66
C GLN A 72 -89.30 6.80 -4.41
N ARG A 73 -89.63 6.31 -5.62
CA ARG A 73 -88.68 5.56 -6.46
C ARG A 73 -87.48 6.42 -6.83
N ILE A 74 -87.71 7.64 -7.32
CA ILE A 74 -86.65 8.59 -7.67
C ILE A 74 -85.80 8.93 -6.44
N THR A 75 -86.40 9.16 -5.27
CA THR A 75 -85.66 9.40 -4.03
C THR A 75 -84.78 8.22 -3.63
N THR A 76 -85.26 6.99 -3.82
CA THR A 76 -84.47 5.78 -3.54
C THR A 76 -83.30 5.64 -4.50
N GLU A 77 -83.53 5.84 -5.81
CA GLU A 77 -82.49 5.84 -6.84
C GLU A 77 -81.44 6.94 -6.58
N LEU A 78 -81.87 8.15 -6.19
CA LEU A 78 -80.96 9.23 -5.81
C LEU A 78 -80.09 8.85 -4.61
N ASN A 79 -80.70 8.29 -3.56
CA ASN A 79 -79.95 7.83 -2.38
C ASN A 79 -78.93 6.73 -2.72
N GLU A 80 -79.25 5.80 -3.61
CA GLU A 80 -78.31 4.76 -4.06
C GLU A 80 -77.16 5.34 -4.90
N ARG A 81 -77.47 6.31 -5.77
CA ARG A 81 -76.46 7.05 -6.54
C ARG A 81 -75.55 7.86 -5.63
N ASP A 82 -76.08 8.53 -4.60
CA ASP A 82 -75.30 9.29 -3.63
C ASP A 82 -74.36 8.37 -2.84
N LYS A 83 -74.83 7.20 -2.39
CA LYS A 83 -73.97 6.18 -1.76
C LYS A 83 -72.84 5.75 -2.70
N SER A 84 -73.16 5.53 -3.98
CA SER A 84 -72.18 5.14 -4.99
C SER A 84 -71.16 6.24 -5.26
N LEU A 85 -71.59 7.51 -5.29
CA LEU A 85 -70.70 8.68 -5.44
C LEU A 85 -69.76 8.83 -4.24
N VAL A 86 -70.25 8.62 -3.02
CA VAL A 86 -69.42 8.65 -1.81
C VAL A 86 -68.36 7.55 -1.87
N ASN A 87 -68.74 6.32 -2.24
CA ASN A 87 -67.78 5.22 -2.38
C ASN A 87 -66.72 5.51 -3.46
N LEU A 88 -67.14 5.99 -4.63
CA LEU A 88 -66.23 6.33 -5.71
C LEU A 88 -65.28 7.47 -5.31
N ASN A 89 -65.77 8.46 -4.57
CA ASN A 89 -64.94 9.55 -4.06
C ASN A 89 -63.89 9.04 -3.04
N ASN A 90 -64.26 8.10 -2.17
CA ASN A 90 -63.34 7.47 -1.24
C ASN A 90 -62.26 6.65 -1.97
N GLU A 91 -62.63 5.90 -3.00
CA GLU A 91 -61.67 5.18 -3.85
C GLU A 91 -60.74 6.15 -4.59
N LEU A 92 -61.27 7.24 -5.14
CA LEU A 92 -60.48 8.26 -5.83
C LEU A 92 -59.48 8.93 -4.88
N GLN A 93 -59.89 9.23 -3.64
CA GLN A 93 -58.97 9.69 -2.60
C GLN A 93 -57.90 8.66 -2.27
N ARG A 94 -58.25 7.37 -2.18
CA ARG A 94 -57.28 6.30 -1.92
C ARG A 94 -56.24 6.21 -3.03
N VAL A 95 -56.68 6.17 -4.28
CA VAL A 95 -55.80 6.13 -5.47
C VAL A 95 -54.93 7.38 -5.56
N SER A 96 -55.47 8.56 -5.24
CA SER A 96 -54.71 9.81 -5.19
C SER A 96 -53.58 9.75 -4.15
N ASN A 97 -53.86 9.22 -2.95
CA ASN A 97 -52.87 9.05 -1.90
C ASN A 97 -51.80 8.01 -2.27
N GLU A 98 -52.21 6.87 -2.87
CA GLU A 98 -51.29 5.85 -3.38
C GLU A 98 -50.37 6.42 -4.47
N LYS A 99 -50.92 7.20 -5.41
CA LYS A 99 -50.14 7.88 -6.44
C LYS A 99 -49.09 8.82 -5.84
N LEU A 100 -49.47 9.63 -4.85
CA LEU A 100 -48.55 10.55 -4.17
C LEU A 100 -47.42 9.77 -3.44
N ALA A 101 -47.76 8.65 -2.81
CA ALA A 101 -46.76 7.79 -2.16
C ALA A 101 -45.76 7.20 -3.17
N ILE A 102 -46.25 6.73 -4.32
CA ILE A 102 -45.41 6.21 -5.41
C ILE A 102 -44.50 7.32 -5.96
N GLU A 103 -45.01 8.53 -6.15
CA GLU A 103 -44.23 9.68 -6.64
C GLU A 103 -43.11 10.07 -5.67
N ASN A 104 -43.39 10.08 -4.36
CA ASN A 104 -42.38 10.31 -3.33
C ASN A 104 -41.31 9.21 -3.31
N LEU A 105 -41.71 7.94 -3.42
CA LEU A 105 -40.77 6.82 -3.49
C LEU A 105 -39.90 6.89 -4.75
N LYS A 106 -40.49 7.25 -5.90
CA LYS A 106 -39.76 7.45 -7.15
C LYS A 106 -38.71 8.55 -7.01
N ASN A 107 -39.09 9.71 -6.47
CA ASN A 107 -38.17 10.82 -6.24
C ASN A 107 -37.03 10.44 -5.29
N LYS A 108 -37.32 9.69 -4.23
CA LYS A 108 -36.30 9.18 -3.31
C LYS A 108 -35.33 8.22 -4.01
N ASN A 109 -35.83 7.28 -4.80
CA ASN A 109 -34.98 6.36 -5.56
C ASN A 109 -34.12 7.08 -6.60
N GLU A 110 -34.67 8.10 -7.28
CA GLU A 110 -33.89 8.93 -8.22
C GLU A 110 -32.77 9.69 -7.51
N GLN A 111 -33.02 10.22 -6.30
CA GLN A 111 -31.99 10.85 -5.49
C GLN A 111 -30.91 9.85 -5.06
N GLU A 112 -31.29 8.68 -4.54
CA GLU A 112 -30.35 7.64 -4.15
C GLU A 112 -29.51 7.14 -5.33
N PHE A 113 -30.12 6.94 -6.50
CA PHE A 113 -29.41 6.55 -7.72
C PHE A 113 -28.43 7.64 -8.17
N SER A 114 -28.83 8.92 -8.11
CA SER A 114 -27.94 10.03 -8.44
C SER A 114 -26.73 10.11 -7.49
N GLY A 115 -26.94 9.88 -6.19
CA GLY A 115 -25.88 9.85 -5.18
C GLY A 115 -24.93 8.66 -5.38
N LEU A 116 -25.46 7.47 -5.68
CA LEU A 116 -24.67 6.29 -5.97
C LEU A 116 -23.82 6.48 -7.23
N ASN A 117 -24.38 7.09 -8.28
CA ASN A 117 -23.66 7.35 -9.51
C ASN A 117 -22.54 8.40 -9.31
N ALA A 118 -22.77 9.42 -8.49
CA ALA A 118 -21.74 10.38 -8.13
C ALA A 118 -20.59 9.71 -7.34
N ALA A 119 -20.92 8.87 -6.35
CA ALA A 119 -19.93 8.11 -5.59
C ALA A 119 -19.14 7.14 -6.48
N PHE A 120 -19.81 6.48 -7.44
CA PHE A 120 -19.14 5.60 -8.40
C PHE A 120 -18.15 6.34 -9.28
N GLU A 121 -18.51 7.51 -9.83
CA GLU A 121 -17.60 8.34 -10.62
C GLU A 121 -16.44 8.89 -9.79
N GLU A 122 -16.66 9.21 -8.51
CA GLU A 122 -15.58 9.60 -7.60
C GLU A 122 -14.60 8.46 -7.33
N ILE A 123 -15.10 7.25 -7.04
CA ILE A 123 -14.28 6.05 -6.85
C ILE A 123 -13.49 5.75 -8.13
N LYS A 124 -14.13 5.79 -9.30
CA LYS A 124 -13.49 5.57 -10.60
C LYS A 124 -12.38 6.58 -10.86
N LYS A 125 -12.61 7.86 -10.57
CA LYS A 125 -11.59 8.91 -10.71
C LYS A 125 -10.42 8.70 -9.74
N SER A 126 -10.70 8.33 -8.50
CA SER A 126 -9.68 8.01 -7.49
C SER A 126 -8.83 6.81 -7.92
N HIS A 127 -9.48 5.74 -8.40
CA HIS A 127 -8.81 4.53 -8.87
C HIS A 127 -7.93 4.81 -10.10
N ASN A 128 -8.42 5.58 -11.07
CA ASN A 128 -7.62 5.97 -12.23
C ASN A 128 -6.37 6.77 -11.83
N LYS A 129 -6.50 7.71 -10.88
CA LYS A 129 -5.34 8.45 -10.34
C LYS A 129 -4.35 7.54 -9.64
N GLN A 130 -4.83 6.58 -8.84
CA GLN A 130 -3.96 5.58 -8.21
C GLN A 130 -3.22 4.75 -9.27
N LEU A 131 -3.91 4.33 -10.32
CA LEU A 131 -3.35 3.51 -11.40
C LEU A 131 -2.29 4.30 -12.20
N GLU A 132 -2.54 5.58 -12.49
CA GLU A 132 -1.55 6.49 -13.09
C GLU A 132 -0.32 6.66 -12.17
N SER A 133 -0.52 6.89 -10.87
CA SER A 133 0.60 7.04 -9.93
C SER A 133 1.45 5.77 -9.82
N LEU A 134 0.80 4.60 -9.81
CA LEU A 134 1.45 3.31 -9.71
C LEU A 134 2.25 3.00 -10.99
N ASN A 135 1.69 3.29 -12.16
CA ASN A 135 2.39 3.14 -13.44
C ASN A 135 3.62 4.06 -13.52
N THR A 136 3.50 5.32 -13.09
CA THR A 136 4.64 6.25 -13.04
C THR A 136 5.73 5.73 -12.10
N GLN A 137 5.37 5.27 -10.90
CA GLN A 137 6.32 4.70 -9.94
C GLN A 137 7.01 3.44 -10.49
N HIS A 138 6.27 2.56 -11.18
CA HIS A 138 6.86 1.39 -11.84
C HIS A 138 7.82 1.79 -12.94
N TYR A 139 7.50 2.82 -13.73
CA TYR A 139 8.35 3.32 -14.80
C TYR A 139 9.66 3.91 -14.25
N GLU A 140 9.58 4.75 -13.21
CA GLU A 140 10.75 5.31 -12.53
C GLU A 140 11.63 4.20 -11.93
N LYS A 141 11.04 3.25 -11.20
CA LYS A 141 11.77 2.11 -10.64
C LYS A 141 12.44 1.26 -11.72
N HIS A 142 11.79 1.06 -12.86
CA HIS A 142 12.38 0.34 -13.98
C HIS A 142 13.56 1.11 -14.61
N GLN A 143 13.45 2.44 -14.74
CA GLN A 143 14.56 3.25 -15.20
C GLN A 143 15.75 3.20 -14.24
N ASP A 144 15.51 3.33 -12.94
CA ASP A 144 16.55 3.21 -11.92
C ASP A 144 17.22 1.83 -11.91
N LEU A 145 16.44 0.76 -12.10
CA LEU A 145 17.02 -0.58 -12.20
C LEU A 145 17.88 -0.74 -13.46
N LEU A 146 17.48 -0.09 -14.56
CA LEU A 146 18.25 -0.12 -15.81
C LEU A 146 19.56 0.66 -15.69
N THR A 147 19.55 1.81 -15.01
CA THR A 147 20.79 2.59 -14.76
C THR A 147 21.73 1.82 -13.85
N GLN A 148 21.23 1.25 -12.75
CA GLN A 148 22.03 0.39 -11.87
C GLN A 148 22.61 -0.82 -12.61
N HIS A 149 21.81 -1.48 -13.45
CA HIS A 149 22.29 -2.62 -14.24
C HIS A 149 23.42 -2.21 -15.21
N ASN A 150 23.29 -1.04 -15.84
CA ASN A 150 24.33 -0.52 -16.72
C ASN A 150 25.59 -0.14 -15.96
N GLU A 151 25.48 0.47 -14.78
CA GLU A 151 26.61 0.78 -13.91
C GLU A 151 27.34 -0.49 -13.46
N LEU A 152 26.60 -1.49 -12.97
CA LEU A 152 27.14 -2.81 -12.60
C LEU A 152 27.84 -3.48 -13.78
N LYS A 153 27.27 -3.40 -14.98
CA LYS A 153 27.87 -3.95 -16.20
C LYS A 153 29.20 -3.24 -16.55
N ILE A 154 29.27 -1.93 -16.37
CA ILE A 154 30.51 -1.16 -16.56
C ILE A 154 31.54 -1.56 -15.52
N GLN A 155 31.16 -1.64 -14.24
CA GLN A 155 32.05 -2.08 -13.15
C GLN A 155 32.58 -3.50 -13.37
N LEU A 156 31.74 -4.42 -13.84
CA LEU A 156 32.15 -5.78 -14.15
C LEU A 156 33.18 -5.80 -15.31
N LYS A 157 32.98 -4.94 -16.31
CA LYS A 157 33.91 -4.81 -17.43
C LYS A 157 35.27 -4.28 -16.95
N THR A 158 35.29 -3.22 -16.14
CA THR A 158 36.54 -2.64 -15.61
C THR A 158 37.26 -3.60 -14.68
N GLN A 159 36.55 -4.34 -13.82
CA GLN A 159 37.14 -5.38 -12.99
C GLN A 159 37.79 -6.49 -13.83
N LYS A 160 37.15 -6.87 -14.94
CA LYS A 160 37.71 -7.89 -15.85
C LYS A 160 38.98 -7.39 -16.54
N GLU A 161 38.99 -6.14 -17.00
CA GLU A 161 40.19 -5.51 -17.57
C GLU A 161 41.35 -5.45 -16.55
N HIS A 162 41.07 -5.07 -15.30
CA HIS A 162 42.08 -5.09 -14.24
C HIS A 162 42.58 -6.50 -13.89
N LEU A 163 41.71 -7.50 -13.93
CA LEU A 163 42.11 -8.89 -13.70
C LEU A 163 43.03 -9.39 -14.81
N ASP A 164 42.73 -9.05 -16.06
CA ASP A 164 43.55 -9.39 -17.22
C ASP A 164 44.92 -8.68 -17.14
N GLU A 165 44.96 -7.42 -16.75
CA GLU A 165 46.20 -6.66 -16.53
C GLU A 165 47.05 -7.29 -15.41
N LYS A 166 46.44 -7.65 -14.27
CA LYS A 166 47.13 -8.32 -13.18
C LYS A 166 47.65 -9.71 -13.56
N SER A 167 46.89 -10.44 -14.38
CA SER A 167 47.29 -11.73 -14.92
C SER A 167 48.54 -11.60 -15.81
N GLN A 168 48.58 -10.58 -16.69
CA GLN A 168 49.77 -10.27 -17.49
C GLN A 168 50.97 -9.89 -16.62
N GLN A 169 50.79 -9.00 -15.64
CA GLN A 169 51.86 -8.63 -14.70
C GLN A 169 52.43 -9.85 -13.97
N TYR A 170 51.56 -10.79 -13.57
CA TYR A 170 51.98 -12.03 -12.91
C TYR A 170 52.80 -12.94 -13.85
N LEU A 171 52.38 -13.08 -15.11
CA LEU A 171 53.13 -13.84 -16.12
C LEU A 171 54.51 -13.24 -16.38
N ASP A 172 54.60 -11.92 -16.54
CA ASP A 172 55.87 -11.23 -16.75
C ASP A 172 56.80 -11.36 -15.54
N LEU A 173 56.26 -11.20 -14.33
CA LEU A 173 57.03 -11.36 -13.10
C LEU A 173 57.52 -12.81 -12.93
N SER A 174 56.69 -13.79 -13.23
CA SER A 174 57.04 -15.22 -13.21
C SER A 174 58.15 -15.55 -14.21
N ASN A 175 58.08 -14.98 -15.42
CA ASN A 175 59.12 -15.13 -16.44
C ASN A 175 60.44 -14.49 -16.00
N ASN A 176 60.40 -13.29 -15.42
CA ASN A 176 61.57 -12.60 -14.90
C ASN A 176 62.19 -13.35 -13.71
N PHE A 177 61.36 -13.87 -12.81
CA PHE A 177 61.81 -14.70 -11.70
C PHE A 177 62.51 -15.96 -12.20
N SER A 178 61.94 -16.64 -13.20
CA SER A 178 62.55 -17.82 -13.81
C SER A 178 63.90 -17.50 -14.46
N LYS A 179 63.99 -16.41 -15.25
CA LYS A 179 65.25 -15.95 -15.85
C LYS A 179 66.31 -15.61 -14.80
N LEU A 180 65.93 -14.88 -13.76
CA LEU A 180 66.84 -14.48 -12.69
C LEU A 180 67.34 -15.69 -11.91
N LYS A 181 66.45 -16.65 -11.64
CA LYS A 181 66.80 -17.91 -10.98
C LYS A 181 67.81 -18.72 -11.80
N THR A 182 67.55 -18.94 -13.09
CA THR A 182 68.50 -19.64 -13.97
C THR A 182 69.85 -18.94 -14.04
N SER A 183 69.87 -17.61 -14.15
CA SER A 183 71.12 -16.84 -14.17
C SER A 183 71.90 -16.93 -12.86
N LEU A 184 71.20 -16.97 -11.71
CA LEU A 184 71.82 -17.19 -10.41
C LEU A 184 72.44 -18.58 -10.31
N GLU A 185 71.70 -19.63 -10.70
CA GLU A 185 72.19 -21.01 -10.70
C GLU A 185 73.41 -21.18 -11.61
N GLU A 186 73.41 -20.57 -12.79
CA GLU A 186 74.55 -20.58 -13.72
C GLU A 186 75.76 -19.85 -13.13
N ARG A 187 75.54 -18.70 -12.49
CA ARG A 187 76.61 -17.91 -11.86
C ARG A 187 77.22 -18.64 -10.66
N GLU A 188 76.41 -19.28 -9.82
CA GLU A 188 76.88 -20.11 -8.70
C GLU A 188 77.72 -21.29 -9.20
N LYS A 189 77.26 -21.97 -10.26
CA LYS A 189 78.02 -23.05 -10.89
C LYS A 189 79.37 -22.57 -11.43
N ASN A 190 79.38 -21.47 -12.19
CA ASN A 190 80.59 -20.87 -12.75
C ASN A 190 81.58 -20.44 -11.64
N PHE A 191 81.09 -19.86 -10.53
CA PHE A 191 81.95 -19.53 -9.40
C PHE A 191 82.55 -20.78 -8.75
N SER A 192 81.78 -21.86 -8.59
CA SER A 192 82.31 -23.11 -8.05
C SER A 192 83.42 -23.70 -8.95
N GLU A 193 83.24 -23.63 -10.27
CA GLU A 193 84.23 -24.08 -11.24
C GLU A 193 85.49 -23.19 -11.23
N GLN A 194 85.33 -21.88 -11.10
CA GLN A 194 86.44 -20.94 -10.96
C GLN A 194 87.25 -21.18 -9.68
N ILE A 195 86.58 -21.41 -8.54
CA ILE A 195 87.25 -21.74 -7.28
C ILE A 195 88.03 -23.05 -7.43
N ALA A 196 87.41 -24.09 -8.00
CA ALA A 196 88.09 -25.36 -8.23
C ALA A 196 89.32 -25.23 -9.16
N ASN A 197 89.20 -24.45 -10.24
CA ASN A 197 90.32 -24.16 -11.13
C ASN A 197 91.41 -23.33 -10.45
N PHE A 198 91.03 -22.34 -9.63
CA PHE A 198 91.98 -21.53 -8.87
C PHE A 198 92.75 -22.38 -7.86
N ASP A 199 92.07 -23.28 -7.14
CA ASP A 199 92.72 -24.22 -6.23
C ASP A 199 93.68 -25.15 -6.96
N LYS A 200 93.30 -25.66 -8.14
CA LYS A 200 94.17 -26.46 -8.99
C LYS A 200 95.40 -25.68 -9.44
N GLN A 201 95.22 -24.45 -9.94
CA GLN A 201 96.32 -23.56 -10.35
C GLN A 201 97.24 -23.21 -9.17
N LYS A 202 96.67 -22.94 -7.98
CA LYS A 202 97.44 -22.67 -6.76
C LYS A 202 98.27 -23.88 -6.34
N MET A 203 97.71 -25.08 -6.45
CA MET A 203 98.42 -26.33 -6.15
C MET A 203 99.56 -26.56 -7.14
N GLU A 204 99.30 -26.34 -8.43
CA GLU A 204 100.31 -26.48 -9.49
C GLU A 204 101.42 -25.42 -9.36
N LEU A 205 101.07 -24.17 -9.07
CA LEU A 205 102.02 -23.11 -8.77
C LEU A 205 102.81 -23.41 -7.50
N SER A 206 102.19 -23.97 -6.46
CA SER A 206 102.89 -24.40 -5.25
C SER A 206 103.91 -25.50 -5.55
N ASN A 207 103.55 -26.45 -6.41
CA ASN A 207 104.47 -27.50 -6.87
C ASN A 207 105.60 -26.93 -7.73
N GLN A 208 105.30 -26.04 -8.67
CA GLN A 208 106.30 -25.34 -9.48
C GLN A 208 107.19 -24.45 -8.62
N PHE A 209 106.66 -23.79 -7.59
CA PHE A 209 107.43 -22.98 -6.65
C PHE A 209 108.33 -23.87 -5.78
N LYS A 210 107.89 -25.08 -5.38
CA LYS A 210 108.77 -26.04 -4.69
C LYS A 210 109.90 -26.51 -5.59
N ALA A 211 109.59 -26.86 -6.85
CA ALA A 211 110.60 -27.26 -7.83
C ALA A 211 111.59 -26.12 -8.11
N LEU A 212 111.07 -24.93 -8.42
CA LEU A 212 111.86 -23.72 -8.65
C LEU A 212 112.61 -23.29 -7.39
N ALA A 213 112.07 -23.46 -6.18
CA ALA A 213 112.78 -23.13 -4.94
C ALA A 213 113.93 -24.11 -4.69
N ASN A 214 113.80 -25.39 -5.06
CA ASN A 214 114.91 -26.34 -5.06
C ASN A 214 115.95 -25.93 -6.12
N ASP A 215 115.53 -25.66 -7.36
CA ASP A 215 116.42 -25.21 -8.44
C ASP A 215 117.10 -23.87 -8.13
N ILE A 216 116.39 -22.93 -7.49
CA ILE A 216 116.90 -21.64 -7.04
C ILE A 216 117.76 -21.79 -5.80
N LEU A 217 117.50 -22.71 -4.86
CA LEU A 217 118.42 -22.97 -3.73
C LEU A 217 119.72 -23.58 -4.24
N ASP A 218 119.65 -24.45 -5.24
CA ASP A 218 120.82 -25.02 -5.91
C ASP A 218 121.57 -23.94 -6.72
N ALA A 219 120.85 -23.08 -7.47
CA ALA A 219 121.44 -21.99 -8.24
C ALA A 219 121.89 -20.78 -7.40
N LYS A 220 121.23 -20.46 -6.27
CA LYS A 220 121.60 -19.36 -5.36
C LYS A 220 122.72 -19.75 -4.40
N THR A 221 122.95 -21.02 -4.11
CA THR A 221 124.22 -21.44 -3.48
C THR A 221 125.42 -21.03 -4.35
N ILE A 222 125.23 -20.94 -5.67
CA ILE A 222 126.25 -20.54 -6.66
C ILE A 222 126.19 -19.02 -6.97
N SER A 223 125.01 -18.39 -6.89
CA SER A 223 124.79 -16.99 -7.31
C SER A 223 124.69 -15.96 -6.16
N LEU A 224 124.66 -16.37 -4.89
CA LEU A 224 124.62 -15.46 -3.70
C LEU A 224 125.96 -14.75 -3.40
N GLN A 225 126.81 -14.60 -4.40
CA GLN A 225 127.98 -13.71 -4.31
C GLN A 225 127.85 -12.45 -5.16
N GLU A 226 126.83 -12.33 -6.02
CA GLU A 226 126.64 -11.13 -6.84
C GLU A 226 125.19 -10.63 -6.82
N THR A 227 125.07 -9.33 -6.54
CA THR A 227 123.88 -8.48 -6.73
C THR A 227 122.92 -8.37 -5.54
N SER A 228 123.48 -7.79 -4.46
CA SER A 228 122.74 -6.87 -3.59
C SER A 228 122.15 -5.69 -4.36
N LYS A 229 120.99 -5.22 -3.89
CA LYS A 229 120.41 -3.87 -4.03
C LYS A 229 120.09 -3.42 -5.46
N VAL A 230 118.79 -3.13 -5.73
CA VAL A 230 118.28 -1.92 -6.45
C VAL A 230 116.77 -2.00 -6.80
N GLY A 231 116.06 -3.12 -6.60
CA GLY A 231 114.66 -3.27 -7.06
C GLY A 231 113.52 -2.78 -6.15
N ILE A 232 113.73 -2.00 -5.09
CA ILE A 232 112.67 -1.72 -4.09
C ILE A 232 111.85 -0.45 -4.39
N SER A 233 112.36 0.49 -5.18
CA SER A 233 111.68 1.79 -5.39
C SER A 233 110.60 1.78 -6.47
N ALA A 234 110.65 0.84 -7.43
CA ALA A 234 109.67 0.75 -8.54
C ALA A 234 108.38 0.01 -8.16
N VAL A 235 108.38 -0.75 -7.06
CA VAL A 235 107.23 -1.57 -6.60
C VAL A 235 106.35 -0.81 -5.58
N ILE A 236 106.92 0.16 -4.85
CA ILE A 236 106.21 0.87 -3.77
C ILE A 236 105.25 1.95 -4.29
N ASN A 237 105.60 2.66 -5.38
CA ASN A 237 104.75 3.72 -5.94
C ASN A 237 103.35 3.27 -6.40
N PRO A 238 103.18 2.18 -7.16
CA PRO A 238 101.85 1.73 -7.57
C PRO A 238 101.01 1.19 -6.40
N PHE A 239 101.64 0.74 -5.31
CA PHE A 239 100.94 0.30 -4.10
C PHE A 239 100.37 1.49 -3.31
N GLN A 240 101.12 2.59 -3.21
CA GLN A 240 100.68 3.80 -2.53
C GLN A 240 99.49 4.45 -3.26
N GLN A 241 99.52 4.53 -4.60
CA GLN A 241 98.38 5.02 -5.39
C GLN A 241 97.13 4.13 -5.26
N SER A 242 97.30 2.81 -5.16
CA SER A 242 96.17 1.88 -4.98
C SER A 242 95.51 2.02 -3.60
N ILE A 243 96.31 2.24 -2.55
CA ILE A 243 95.82 2.52 -1.19
C ILE A 243 95.07 3.85 -1.13
N ASP A 244 95.58 4.89 -1.80
CA ASP A 244 94.90 6.20 -1.83
C ASP A 244 93.56 6.15 -2.59
N ASN A 245 93.49 5.37 -3.68
CA ASN A 245 92.24 5.14 -4.41
C ASN A 245 91.25 4.31 -3.59
N PHE A 246 91.71 3.25 -2.91
CA PHE A 246 90.87 2.45 -2.02
C PHE A 246 90.30 3.28 -0.86
N LYS A 247 91.13 4.16 -0.28
CA LYS A 247 90.69 5.07 0.78
C LYS A 247 89.58 6.01 0.32
N LYS A 248 89.67 6.55 -0.91
CA LYS A 248 88.61 7.37 -1.50
C LYS A 248 87.32 6.58 -1.74
N GLU A 249 87.43 5.38 -2.30
CA GLU A 249 86.27 4.51 -2.55
C GLU A 249 85.53 4.17 -1.25
N VAL A 250 86.27 3.84 -0.18
CA VAL A 250 85.71 3.55 1.14
C VAL A 250 85.04 4.77 1.77
N GLN A 251 85.64 5.96 1.64
CA GLN A 251 85.03 7.19 2.12
C GLN A 251 83.73 7.53 1.37
N ASP A 252 83.70 7.35 0.05
CA ASP A 252 82.50 7.55 -0.77
C ASP A 252 81.38 6.56 -0.43
N ILE A 253 81.73 5.29 -0.16
CA ILE A 253 80.76 4.27 0.28
C ILE A 253 80.16 4.67 1.63
N HIS A 254 80.96 5.03 2.62
CA HIS A 254 80.45 5.48 3.92
C HIS A 254 79.58 6.73 3.82
N HIS A 255 79.92 7.65 2.90
CA HIS A 255 79.12 8.86 2.70
C HIS A 255 77.76 8.55 2.05
N ARG A 256 77.71 7.62 1.09
CA ARG A 256 76.47 7.12 0.48
C ARG A 256 75.60 6.36 1.47
N GLU A 257 76.21 5.49 2.29
CA GLU A 257 75.51 4.72 3.32
C GLU A 257 74.86 5.64 4.36
N THR A 258 75.59 6.67 4.82
CA THR A 258 75.05 7.67 5.76
C THR A 258 73.85 8.43 5.17
N LYS A 259 73.91 8.78 3.88
CA LYS A 259 72.80 9.44 3.17
C LYS A 259 71.57 8.52 3.05
N GLN A 260 71.78 7.26 2.67
CA GLN A 260 70.70 6.25 2.58
C GLN A 260 70.07 5.97 3.94
N GLN A 261 70.86 5.89 5.01
CA GLN A 261 70.34 5.75 6.37
C GLN A 261 69.51 6.96 6.78
N GLY A 262 69.88 8.18 6.36
CA GLY A 262 69.10 9.40 6.58
C GLY A 262 67.74 9.37 5.87
N GLU A 263 67.72 9.02 4.59
CA GLU A 263 66.51 8.88 3.77
C GLU A 263 65.56 7.81 4.36
N LEU A 264 66.10 6.65 4.77
CA LEU A 264 65.32 5.59 5.41
C LEU A 264 64.71 6.04 6.75
N ARG A 265 65.46 6.82 7.54
CA ARG A 265 64.98 7.32 8.84
C ARG A 265 63.82 8.31 8.66
N GLN A 266 63.83 9.08 7.58
CA GLN A 266 62.75 10.00 7.19
C GLN A 266 61.50 9.23 6.74
N GLU A 267 61.66 8.22 5.89
CA GLU A 267 60.56 7.33 5.47
C GLU A 267 59.91 6.62 6.67
N LEU A 268 60.72 6.09 7.60
CA LEU A 268 60.22 5.48 8.84
C LEU A 268 59.46 6.47 9.74
N ALA A 269 59.89 7.74 9.79
CA ALA A 269 59.19 8.78 10.54
C ALA A 269 57.83 9.10 9.92
N GLN A 270 57.75 9.19 8.59
CA GLN A 270 56.49 9.39 7.87
C GLN A 270 55.53 8.20 8.05
N LEU A 271 56.04 6.97 8.00
CA LEU A 271 55.26 5.75 8.21
C LEU A 271 54.70 5.66 9.64
N LYS A 272 55.48 6.11 10.64
CA LYS A 272 55.03 6.21 12.03
C LYS A 272 53.90 7.23 12.19
N GLU A 273 54.02 8.41 11.57
CA GLU A 273 52.99 9.44 11.60
C GLU A 273 51.68 8.95 10.93
N LEU A 274 51.80 8.26 9.80
CA LEU A 274 50.67 7.68 9.08
C LEU A 274 49.94 6.62 9.93
N ASN A 275 50.69 5.72 10.59
CA ASN A 275 50.11 4.73 11.50
C ASN A 275 49.38 5.37 12.69
N GLN A 276 49.92 6.48 13.23
CA GLN A 276 49.26 7.21 14.31
C GLN A 276 47.94 7.83 13.84
N LYS A 277 47.89 8.43 12.65
CA LYS A 277 46.66 8.97 12.06
C LYS A 277 45.59 7.89 11.84
N ILE A 278 45.97 6.75 11.25
CA ILE A 278 45.07 5.61 11.02
C ILE A 278 44.49 5.08 12.34
N THR A 279 45.32 4.97 13.37
CA THR A 279 44.87 4.49 14.70
C THR A 279 43.85 5.46 15.33
N LEU A 280 44.04 6.76 15.13
CA LEU A 280 43.17 7.81 15.66
C LEU A 280 41.82 7.83 14.95
N GLU A 281 41.81 7.68 13.61
CA GLU A 281 40.59 7.55 12.81
C GLU A 281 39.81 6.28 13.16
N ALA A 282 40.50 5.15 13.33
CA ALA A 282 39.88 3.90 13.77
C ALA A 282 39.27 4.02 15.19
N HIS A 283 39.94 4.72 16.10
CA HIS A 283 39.41 4.99 17.44
C HIS A 283 38.17 5.91 17.40
N GLN A 284 38.17 6.95 16.55
CA GLN A 284 37.01 7.83 16.35
C GLN A 284 35.82 7.06 15.75
N LEU A 285 36.08 6.18 14.78
CA LEU A 285 35.07 5.29 14.19
C LEU A 285 34.49 4.33 15.24
N ALA A 286 35.33 3.69 16.05
CA ALA A 286 34.89 2.79 17.12
C ALA A 286 34.10 3.54 18.21
N THR A 287 34.48 4.78 18.52
CA THR A 287 33.77 5.62 19.50
C THR A 287 32.41 6.08 18.97
N ALA A 288 32.31 6.42 17.67
CA ALA A 288 31.05 6.75 17.01
C ALA A 288 30.06 5.56 17.02
N LEU A 289 30.57 4.32 16.95
CA LEU A 289 29.77 3.09 17.06
C LEU A 289 29.39 2.74 18.51
N LYS A 290 30.10 3.25 19.53
CA LYS A 290 29.89 2.92 20.96
C LYS A 290 28.84 3.81 21.65
N GLY A 291 28.55 4.99 21.11
CA GLY A 291 27.81 6.06 21.83
C GLY A 291 26.29 6.07 21.69
N GLN A 292 25.70 5.34 20.75
CA GLN A 292 24.25 5.43 20.47
C GLN A 292 23.61 4.03 20.47
N LYS A 293 22.80 3.73 21.49
CA LYS A 293 21.93 2.53 21.55
C LYS A 293 21.12 2.31 20.26
N LYS A 294 20.81 3.39 19.54
CA LYS A 294 20.07 3.39 18.27
C LYS A 294 20.93 2.87 17.10
N THR A 295 22.23 3.16 17.07
CA THR A 295 23.14 2.75 15.99
C THR A 295 23.55 1.29 16.10
N GLN A 296 23.63 0.75 17.32
CA GLN A 296 23.82 -0.68 17.56
C GLN A 296 22.61 -1.51 17.11
N GLY A 297 21.38 -1.00 17.32
CA GLY A 297 20.15 -1.60 16.80
C GLY A 297 20.15 -1.61 15.26
N ASN A 298 20.40 -0.45 14.65
CA ASN A 298 20.48 -0.33 13.20
C ASN A 298 21.56 -1.24 12.57
N TRP A 299 22.70 -1.44 13.25
CA TRP A 299 23.75 -2.34 12.77
C TRP A 299 23.37 -3.82 12.87
N GLY A 300 22.71 -4.22 13.96
CA GLY A 300 22.15 -5.57 14.11
C GLY A 300 21.11 -5.87 13.03
N GLU A 301 20.24 -4.90 12.74
CA GLU A 301 19.23 -5.00 11.68
C GLU A 301 19.86 -5.05 10.28
N LEU A 302 20.91 -4.25 10.02
CA LEU A 302 21.64 -4.26 8.75
C LEU A 302 22.37 -5.61 8.53
N ILE A 303 22.95 -6.19 9.57
CA ILE A 303 23.57 -7.52 9.46
C ILE A 303 22.53 -8.60 9.24
N LEU A 304 21.39 -8.54 9.94
CA LEU A 304 20.30 -9.48 9.75
C LEU A 304 19.76 -9.42 8.31
N GLU A 305 19.59 -8.21 7.76
CA GLU A 305 19.22 -8.00 6.36
C GLU A 305 20.25 -8.62 5.41
N ASN A 306 21.54 -8.33 5.60
CA ASN A 306 22.62 -8.93 4.78
C ASN A 306 22.63 -10.46 4.83
N VAL A 307 22.33 -11.07 5.99
CA VAL A 307 22.28 -12.53 6.13
C VAL A 307 21.06 -13.12 5.42
N LEU A 308 19.90 -12.48 5.52
CA LEU A 308 18.67 -12.91 4.84
C LEU A 308 18.79 -12.77 3.31
N GLU A 309 19.34 -11.66 2.84
CA GLU A 309 19.60 -11.44 1.40
C GLU A 309 20.62 -12.45 0.85
N ARG A 310 21.71 -12.71 1.57
CA ARG A 310 22.69 -13.75 1.19
C ARG A 310 22.11 -15.16 1.21
N SER A 311 21.05 -15.39 2.00
CA SER A 311 20.31 -16.65 2.02
C SER A 311 19.30 -16.77 0.88
N GLY A 312 19.20 -15.76 0.02
CA GLY A 312 18.34 -15.75 -1.16
C GLY A 312 16.94 -15.18 -0.94
N LEU A 313 16.66 -14.59 0.23
CA LEU A 313 15.38 -13.95 0.54
C LEU A 313 15.39 -12.49 0.08
N GLN A 314 14.31 -12.01 -0.55
CA GLN A 314 14.19 -10.63 -1.01
C GLN A 314 13.45 -9.72 -0.02
N LEU A 315 14.04 -8.57 0.30
CA LEU A 315 13.41 -7.53 1.12
C LEU A 315 12.13 -7.02 0.45
N GLY A 316 11.04 -6.98 1.21
CA GLY A 316 9.71 -6.53 0.76
C GLY A 316 8.82 -7.62 0.16
N THR A 317 9.42 -8.71 -0.35
CA THR A 317 8.70 -9.87 -0.91
C THR A 317 8.69 -11.03 0.07
N ASP A 318 9.87 -11.56 0.42
CA ASP A 318 10.02 -12.74 1.27
C ASP A 318 10.16 -12.37 2.74
N PHE A 319 10.63 -11.17 3.07
CA PHE A 319 10.68 -10.67 4.44
C PHE A 319 10.46 -9.15 4.52
N LYS A 320 9.95 -8.65 5.65
CA LYS A 320 9.74 -7.22 5.93
C LYS A 320 10.28 -6.83 7.31
N ARG A 321 10.85 -5.63 7.38
CA ARG A 321 11.33 -4.98 8.62
C ARG A 321 10.24 -4.13 9.26
N GLU A 322 10.32 -3.94 10.57
CA GLU A 322 9.50 -2.98 11.34
C GLU A 322 7.97 -3.13 11.19
N VAL A 323 7.49 -4.35 10.93
CA VAL A 323 6.05 -4.59 10.77
C VAL A 323 5.36 -4.36 12.11
N SER A 324 4.50 -3.33 12.19
CA SER A 324 3.68 -3.10 13.37
C SER A 324 2.44 -3.98 13.29
N VAL A 325 2.36 -5.01 14.14
CA VAL A 325 1.17 -5.86 14.24
C VAL A 325 0.38 -5.44 15.47
N THR A 326 -0.87 -5.03 15.25
CA THR A 326 -1.81 -4.68 16.33
C THR A 326 -2.58 -5.94 16.72
N MET A 327 -2.40 -6.43 17.94
CA MET A 327 -3.19 -7.53 18.51
C MET A 327 -4.11 -7.00 19.63
N GLU A 328 -5.13 -7.78 20.01
CA GLU A 328 -6.12 -7.41 21.04
C GLU A 328 -5.50 -7.09 22.41
N ASP A 329 -4.31 -7.63 22.69
CA ASP A 329 -3.59 -7.49 23.97
C ASP A 329 -2.40 -6.50 23.91
N GLY A 330 -2.23 -5.78 22.79
CA GLY A 330 -1.17 -4.77 22.62
C GLY A 330 -0.49 -4.77 21.25
N ARG A 331 0.38 -3.78 21.03
CA ARG A 331 1.12 -3.58 19.77
C ARG A 331 2.49 -4.26 19.85
N LEU A 332 2.69 -5.31 19.07
CA LEU A 332 4.01 -5.95 18.92
C LEU A 332 4.74 -5.38 17.70
N ARG A 333 6.04 -5.12 17.88
CA ARG A 333 6.95 -4.66 16.82
C ARG A 333 8.15 -5.61 16.76
N PRO A 334 8.07 -6.70 16.01
CA PRO A 334 9.23 -7.54 15.73
C PRO A 334 10.23 -6.85 14.79
N ASP A 335 11.52 -7.18 14.94
CA ASP A 335 12.60 -6.64 14.10
C ASP A 335 12.42 -7.04 12.62
N VAL A 336 12.15 -8.34 12.35
CA VAL A 336 11.91 -8.88 11.00
C VAL A 336 10.79 -9.93 10.98
N VAL A 337 9.96 -9.92 9.93
CA VAL A 337 8.96 -10.95 9.62
C VAL A 337 9.27 -11.58 8.26
N VAL A 338 9.49 -12.88 8.21
CA VAL A 338 9.70 -13.68 6.99
C VAL A 338 8.40 -14.39 6.62
N TYR A 339 7.99 -14.30 5.36
CA TYR A 339 6.79 -14.91 4.79
C TYR A 339 7.13 -16.28 4.23
N LEU A 340 6.51 -17.33 4.78
CA LEU A 340 6.69 -18.71 4.34
C LEU A 340 5.49 -19.18 3.50
N PRO A 341 5.67 -20.19 2.63
CA PRO A 341 4.55 -20.83 1.92
C PRO A 341 3.49 -21.35 2.89
N GLN A 342 2.22 -21.44 2.44
CA GLN A 342 1.05 -21.84 3.25
C GLN A 342 0.60 -20.82 4.30
N ASN A 343 0.77 -19.51 4.05
CA ASN A 343 0.35 -18.45 4.98
C ASN A 343 0.98 -18.55 6.38
N LYS A 344 2.22 -19.07 6.46
CA LYS A 344 2.99 -19.11 7.70
C LYS A 344 3.91 -17.90 7.78
N HIS A 345 4.11 -17.37 8.97
CA HIS A 345 4.97 -16.23 9.22
C HIS A 345 6.03 -16.61 10.26
N LEU A 346 7.30 -16.37 9.95
CA LEU A 346 8.42 -16.55 10.88
C LEU A 346 8.84 -15.17 11.38
N ILE A 347 8.80 -14.98 12.70
CA ILE A 347 9.15 -13.73 13.34
C ILE A 347 10.57 -13.86 13.91
N ILE A 348 11.45 -12.90 13.62
CA ILE A 348 12.85 -12.88 14.07
C ILE A 348 13.10 -11.59 14.86
N ASP A 349 13.60 -11.73 16.10
CA ASP A 349 13.93 -10.64 17.04
C ASP A 349 15.43 -10.71 17.39
N SER A 350 16.23 -9.78 16.87
CA SER A 350 17.70 -9.86 16.83
C SER A 350 18.37 -8.98 17.90
N LYS A 351 17.90 -9.07 19.14
CA LYS A 351 18.49 -8.28 20.22
C LYS A 351 19.77 -8.92 20.75
N VAL A 352 20.93 -8.46 20.28
CA VAL A 352 22.25 -8.88 20.79
C VAL A 352 22.89 -7.78 21.64
N SER A 353 23.10 -8.05 22.93
CA SER A 353 23.86 -7.17 23.82
C SER A 353 25.37 -7.38 23.61
N LEU A 354 25.99 -6.56 22.77
CA LEU A 354 27.44 -6.62 22.49
C LEU A 354 28.29 -5.94 23.58
N ASN A 355 27.69 -5.39 24.64
CA ASN A 355 28.42 -4.58 25.63
C ASN A 355 29.51 -5.37 26.36
N SER A 356 29.22 -6.62 26.76
CA SER A 356 30.17 -7.47 27.48
C SER A 356 31.29 -8.00 26.56
N TYR A 357 30.97 -8.30 25.30
CA TYR A 357 31.97 -8.68 24.29
C TYR A 357 32.93 -7.53 23.96
N THR A 358 32.40 -6.31 23.82
CA THR A 358 33.21 -5.11 23.60
C THR A 358 34.08 -4.77 24.81
N LYS A 359 33.62 -5.00 26.04
CA LYS A 359 34.46 -4.88 27.25
C LYS A 359 35.57 -5.92 27.26
N TYR A 360 35.31 -7.15 26.84
CA TYR A 360 36.32 -8.20 26.74
C TYR A 360 37.44 -7.85 25.75
N ILE A 361 37.10 -7.37 24.56
CA ILE A 361 38.11 -7.13 23.52
C ILE A 361 38.98 -5.90 23.81
N ASN A 362 38.42 -4.90 24.50
CA ASN A 362 39.09 -3.64 24.83
C ASN A 362 39.70 -3.61 26.24
N SER A 363 39.69 -4.72 26.98
CA SER A 363 40.29 -4.79 28.30
C SER A 363 41.74 -5.26 28.20
N ASP A 364 42.63 -4.48 28.82
CA ASP A 364 44.07 -4.74 28.85
C ASP A 364 44.48 -5.74 29.96
N ASN A 365 43.56 -6.05 30.91
CA ASN A 365 43.81 -6.93 32.05
C ASN A 365 43.09 -8.28 31.89
N GLU A 366 43.81 -9.38 32.13
CA GLU A 366 43.29 -10.75 32.00
C GLU A 366 42.14 -11.04 32.98
N HIS A 367 42.12 -10.41 34.16
CA HIS A 367 41.06 -10.57 35.15
C HIS A 367 39.73 -9.96 34.65
N ASP A 368 39.78 -8.73 34.17
CA ASP A 368 38.62 -8.02 33.63
C ASP A 368 38.08 -8.67 32.36
N ARG A 369 38.97 -9.24 31.53
CA ARG A 369 38.59 -10.11 30.40
C ARG A 369 37.77 -11.32 30.85
N LYS A 370 38.21 -12.05 31.89
CA LYS A 370 37.47 -13.22 32.40
C LYS A 370 36.10 -12.84 32.93
N VAL A 371 36.00 -11.73 33.67
CA VAL A 371 34.71 -11.22 34.17
C VAL A 371 33.78 -10.83 33.02
N ALA A 372 34.28 -10.06 32.05
CA ALA A 372 33.51 -9.64 30.88
C ALA A 372 33.05 -10.83 30.02
N LEU A 373 33.85 -11.88 29.93
CA LEU A 373 33.50 -13.11 29.22
C LEU A 373 32.37 -13.88 29.94
N ILE A 374 32.44 -14.00 31.26
CA ILE A 374 31.38 -14.64 32.07
C ILE A 374 30.07 -13.86 31.94
N GLU A 375 30.13 -12.52 32.01
CA GLU A 375 28.98 -11.65 31.79
C GLU A 375 28.39 -11.80 30.38
N HIS A 376 29.24 -11.97 29.36
CA HIS A 376 28.79 -12.19 27.99
C HIS A 376 28.03 -13.52 27.84
N VAL A 377 28.60 -14.62 28.35
CA VAL A 377 27.96 -15.94 28.32
C VAL A 377 26.63 -15.93 29.06
N LYS A 378 26.59 -15.28 30.24
CA LYS A 378 25.35 -15.14 31.01
C LYS A 378 24.30 -14.34 30.25
N ALA A 379 24.67 -13.21 29.65
CA ALA A 379 23.75 -12.39 28.86
C ALA A 379 23.17 -13.13 27.64
N VAL A 380 23.97 -13.99 26.99
CA VAL A 380 23.50 -14.86 25.90
C VAL A 380 22.55 -15.93 26.42
N SER A 381 22.89 -16.60 27.53
CA SER A 381 22.05 -17.63 28.14
C SER A 381 20.71 -17.09 28.61
N ASP A 382 20.69 -15.95 29.30
CA ASP A 382 19.47 -15.29 29.78
C ASP A 382 18.57 -14.91 28.59
N ARG A 383 19.18 -14.47 27.48
CA ARG A 383 18.45 -14.12 26.26
C ARG A 383 17.83 -15.33 25.56
N ILE A 384 18.54 -16.45 25.50
CA ILE A 384 18.00 -17.71 24.95
C ILE A 384 16.79 -18.17 25.77
N ASN A 385 16.89 -18.09 27.10
CA ASN A 385 15.79 -18.44 28.00
C ASN A 385 14.58 -17.51 27.83
N GLU A 386 14.80 -16.20 27.76
CA GLU A 386 13.76 -15.19 27.52
C GLU A 386 13.03 -15.43 26.18
N LEU A 387 13.78 -15.70 25.11
CA LEU A 387 13.21 -16.02 23.80
C LEU A 387 12.38 -17.30 23.84
N SER A 388 12.85 -18.35 24.53
CA SER A 388 12.12 -19.62 24.59
C SER A 388 10.71 -19.50 25.21
N VAL A 389 10.53 -18.59 26.18
CA VAL A 389 9.26 -18.36 26.88
C VAL A 389 8.27 -17.55 26.02
N VAL A 390 8.76 -16.64 25.17
CA VAL A 390 7.93 -15.78 24.33
C VAL A 390 7.31 -16.53 23.13
N TYR A 391 8.03 -17.51 22.55
CA TYR A 391 7.54 -18.24 21.36
C TYR A 391 6.59 -19.40 21.66
N GLN A 392 6.33 -19.74 22.93
CA GLN A 392 5.38 -20.80 23.30
C GLN A 392 3.92 -20.32 23.32
N LYS A 393 3.67 -19.02 23.15
CA LYS A 393 2.33 -18.40 23.14
C LYS A 393 1.78 -18.06 21.75
N VAL A 394 2.53 -18.31 20.68
CA VAL A 394 2.21 -17.85 19.31
C VAL A 394 2.08 -19.01 18.30
N CYS A 395 2.01 -20.26 18.77
CA CYS A 395 1.68 -21.41 17.92
C CYS A 395 0.18 -21.67 17.83
#